data_AF-A0A1F8P613-F1
#
_entry.id   AF-A0A1F8P613-F1
#
_cell.length_a   1.000
_cell.length_b   1.000
_cell.length_c   1.000
_cell.angle_alpha   90.00
_cell.angle_beta   90.00
_cell.angle_gamma   90.00
#
_symmetry.space_group_name_H-M   'P 1'
#
loop_
_entity.id
_entity.type
_entity.pdbx_description
1 polymer ?
#
loop_
_entity_poly.entity_id
_entity_poly.type
_entity_poly.pdbx_seq_one_letter_code
_entity_poly.pdbx_strand_id
1 'polypeptide(L)'
;MNEKDKYLTQLYAGLTVLSRDIHQYLSEYPRDDGNLFENVITAVSGEERLRYGSGAFPYNDSYFTHKIELSSFPTDLAKKAAEGNPNIESLGNANIRHEWTVKVGKKLFLKFGEKFKSVICGKDGPHEQLENKLLNQATLPAAIVSAILTNGFSTATFWYPLAVYIALLLVKTGLKTYCE
;
A
#
# COMPACT_ATOMS: atom_id res chain seq x y z
N MET A 1 7.32 -0.61 -22.77
CA MET A 1 7.39 -0.57 -21.30
C MET A 1 8.46 -1.55 -20.87
N ASN A 2 9.49 -1.09 -20.16
CA ASN A 2 10.57 -1.94 -19.65
C ASN A 2 10.00 -2.91 -18.59
N GLU A 3 10.55 -4.11 -18.43
CA GLU A 3 10.15 -5.06 -17.37
C GLU A 3 10.16 -4.43 -15.97
N LYS A 4 11.12 -3.56 -15.67
CA LYS A 4 11.17 -2.80 -14.40
C LYS A 4 9.93 -1.94 -14.19
N ASP A 5 9.44 -1.28 -15.23
CA ASP A 5 8.23 -0.47 -15.17
C ASP A 5 6.98 -1.35 -14.98
N LYS A 6 6.98 -2.55 -15.57
CA LYS A 6 5.88 -3.53 -15.44
C LYS A 6 5.73 -3.99 -13.99
N TYR A 7 6.83 -4.30 -13.30
CA TYR A 7 6.80 -4.69 -11.89
C TYR A 7 6.37 -3.53 -10.98
N LEU A 8 6.91 -2.33 -11.21
CA LEU A 8 6.58 -1.17 -10.39
C LEU A 8 5.10 -0.78 -10.52
N THR A 9 4.57 -0.75 -11.75
CA THR A 9 3.14 -0.49 -11.98
C THR A 9 2.25 -1.60 -11.41
N GLN A 10 2.69 -2.87 -11.42
CA GLN A 10 1.98 -3.94 -10.74
C GLN A 10 1.91 -3.72 -9.23
N LEU A 11 3.01 -3.31 -8.59
CA LEU A 11 3.03 -3.01 -7.15
C LEU A 11 2.10 -1.85 -6.78
N TYR A 12 2.07 -0.78 -7.60
CA TYR A 12 1.10 0.30 -7.38
C TYR A 12 -0.34 -0.19 -7.53
N ALA A 13 -0.65 -0.94 -8.59
CA ALA A 13 -1.99 -1.47 -8.78
C ALA A 13 -2.41 -2.38 -7.61
N GLY A 14 -1.50 -3.25 -7.14
CA GLY A 14 -1.72 -4.11 -5.98
C GLY A 14 -1.95 -3.31 -4.68
N LEU A 15 -1.22 -2.22 -4.45
CA LEU A 15 -1.44 -1.33 -3.31
C LEU A 15 -2.84 -0.72 -3.32
N THR A 16 -3.36 -0.32 -4.50
CA THR A 16 -4.73 0.19 -4.63
C THR A 16 -5.77 -0.87 -4.30
N VAL A 17 -5.64 -2.07 -4.86
CA VAL A 17 -6.59 -3.17 -4.61
C VAL A 17 -6.58 -3.57 -3.14
N LEU A 18 -5.39 -3.72 -2.54
CA LEU A 18 -5.24 -4.04 -1.14
C LEU A 18 -5.84 -2.94 -0.25
N SER A 19 -5.57 -1.67 -0.55
CA SER A 19 -6.10 -0.54 0.23
C SER A 19 -7.62 -0.45 0.12
N ARG A 20 -8.20 -0.72 -1.05
CA ARG A 20 -9.66 -0.82 -1.20
C ARG A 20 -10.23 -1.92 -0.30
N ASP A 21 -9.64 -3.11 -0.35
CA ASP A 21 -10.11 -4.27 0.40
C ASP A 21 -9.98 -4.07 1.93
N ILE A 22 -8.87 -3.48 2.40
CA ILE A 22 -8.70 -3.09 3.80
C ILE A 22 -9.74 -2.05 4.21
N HIS A 23 -9.98 -1.02 3.39
CA HIS A 23 -10.98 0.01 3.70
C HIS A 23 -12.40 -0.58 3.79
N GLN A 24 -12.76 -1.48 2.88
CA GLN A 24 -14.03 -2.21 2.93
C GLN A 24 -14.14 -3.04 4.21
N TYR A 25 -13.11 -3.80 4.55
CA TYR A 25 -13.07 -4.57 5.79
C TYR A 25 -13.22 -3.68 7.03
N LEU A 26 -12.50 -2.56 7.13
CA LEU A 26 -12.55 -1.67 8.30
C LEU A 26 -13.90 -0.95 8.45
N SER A 27 -14.66 -0.78 7.36
CA SER A 27 -16.01 -0.23 7.43
C SER A 27 -17.01 -1.19 8.10
N GLU A 28 -16.76 -2.50 8.02
CA GLU A 28 -17.56 -3.54 8.67
C GLU A 28 -16.99 -3.95 10.04
N TYR A 29 -15.67 -3.92 10.18
CA TYR A 29 -14.92 -4.34 11.37
C TYR A 29 -13.92 -3.25 11.78
N PRO A 30 -14.40 -2.16 12.43
CA PRO A 30 -13.54 -1.06 12.85
C PRO A 30 -12.40 -1.52 13.77
N ARG A 31 -11.24 -0.89 13.64
CA ARG A 31 -10.07 -1.14 14.49
C ARG A 31 -9.46 0.17 14.98
N ASP A 32 -9.06 0.21 16.25
CA ASP A 32 -8.44 1.40 16.87
C ASP A 32 -7.11 1.78 16.22
N ASP A 33 -6.38 0.79 15.68
CA ASP A 33 -5.11 0.96 14.97
C ASP A 33 -5.28 1.35 13.49
N GLY A 34 -6.51 1.58 13.02
CA GLY A 34 -6.82 1.94 11.63
C GLY A 34 -6.72 3.43 11.29
N ASN A 35 -6.56 4.31 12.29
CA ASN A 35 -6.65 5.77 12.09
C ASN A 35 -5.63 6.32 11.07
N LEU A 36 -4.37 5.85 11.11
CA LEU A 36 -3.36 6.29 10.14
C LEU A 36 -3.76 5.89 8.72
N PHE A 37 -4.25 4.67 8.55
CA PHE A 37 -4.71 4.15 7.27
C PHE A 37 -5.89 4.98 6.73
N GLU A 38 -6.95 5.15 7.53
CA GLU A 38 -8.14 5.90 7.11
C GLU A 38 -7.84 7.36 6.76
N ASN A 39 -6.89 8.00 7.46
CA ASN A 39 -6.41 9.33 7.10
C ASN A 39 -5.78 9.38 5.69
N VAL A 40 -4.97 8.37 5.34
CA VAL A 40 -4.36 8.27 4.00
C VAL A 40 -5.43 7.97 2.95
N ILE A 41 -6.36 7.04 3.22
CA ILE A 41 -7.46 6.71 2.31
C ILE A 41 -8.34 7.92 2.06
N THR A 42 -8.73 8.65 3.11
CA THR A 42 -9.58 9.83 3.00
C THR A 42 -8.91 10.92 2.17
N ALA A 43 -7.61 11.17 2.38
CA ALA A 43 -6.87 12.16 1.60
C ALA A 43 -6.83 11.80 0.10
N VAL A 44 -6.47 10.56 -0.23
CA VAL A 44 -6.41 10.10 -1.63
C VAL A 44 -7.80 10.07 -2.25
N SER A 45 -8.82 9.58 -1.53
CA SER A 45 -10.20 9.56 -2.00
C SER A 45 -10.73 10.96 -2.28
N GLY A 46 -10.45 11.93 -1.41
CA GLY A 46 -10.80 13.33 -1.62
C GLY A 46 -10.21 13.90 -2.91
N GLU A 47 -8.91 13.69 -3.14
CA GLU A 47 -8.26 14.12 -4.39
C GLU A 47 -8.84 13.45 -5.64
N GLU A 48 -9.11 12.15 -5.58
CA GLU A 48 -9.63 11.38 -6.71
C GLU A 48 -11.07 11.79 -7.03
N ARG A 49 -11.91 11.98 -6.01
CA ARG A 49 -13.31 12.40 -6.18
C ARG A 49 -13.43 13.82 -6.72
N LEU A 50 -12.56 14.74 -6.30
CA LEU A 50 -12.51 16.09 -6.87
C LEU A 50 -12.18 16.10 -8.36
N ARG A 51 -11.41 15.13 -8.85
CA ARG A 51 -10.97 15.06 -10.25
C ARG A 51 -11.89 14.22 -11.14
N TYR A 52 -12.42 13.12 -10.60
CA TYR A 52 -13.08 12.08 -11.38
C TYR A 52 -14.53 11.80 -10.93
N GLY A 53 -15.03 12.52 -9.93
CA GLY A 53 -16.41 12.39 -9.42
C GLY A 53 -16.57 11.41 -8.26
N SER A 54 -17.78 11.31 -7.72
CA SER A 54 -18.09 10.55 -6.49
C SER A 54 -17.66 9.08 -6.54
N GLY A 55 -17.70 8.48 -7.73
CA GLY A 55 -17.36 7.07 -7.94
C GLY A 55 -15.88 6.74 -8.06
N ALA A 56 -15.00 7.73 -7.92
CA ALA A 56 -13.56 7.48 -7.83
C ALA A 56 -13.19 6.70 -6.54
N PHE A 57 -11.89 6.36 -6.39
CA PHE A 57 -11.37 5.59 -5.26
C PHE A 57 -11.97 6.03 -3.91
N PRO A 58 -12.45 5.10 -3.06
CA PRO A 58 -12.26 3.64 -3.06
C PRO A 58 -13.24 2.83 -3.94
N TYR A 59 -13.93 3.44 -4.91
CA TYR A 59 -14.83 2.73 -5.85
C TYR A 59 -16.05 2.07 -5.20
N ASN A 60 -16.51 2.59 -4.06
CA ASN A 60 -17.71 2.10 -3.37
C ASN A 60 -19.02 2.53 -4.05
N ASP A 61 -18.95 3.39 -5.07
CA ASP A 61 -20.11 3.91 -5.79
C ASP A 61 -20.55 2.93 -6.89
N SER A 62 -21.84 2.60 -6.94
CA SER A 62 -22.43 1.71 -7.93
C SER A 62 -22.39 2.27 -9.36
N TYR A 63 -22.15 3.58 -9.51
CA TYR A 63 -21.98 4.28 -10.79
C TYR A 63 -20.53 4.34 -11.28
N PHE A 64 -19.57 3.70 -10.59
CA PHE A 64 -18.19 3.63 -11.09
C PHE A 64 -18.15 2.98 -12.48
N THR A 65 -17.57 3.68 -13.45
CA THR A 65 -17.61 3.30 -14.87
C THR A 65 -16.99 1.93 -15.16
N HIS A 66 -16.02 1.50 -14.35
CA HIS A 66 -15.33 0.20 -14.50
C HIS A 66 -15.80 -0.86 -13.48
N LYS A 67 -17.07 -0.82 -13.04
CA LYS A 67 -17.60 -1.76 -12.04
C LYS A 67 -17.49 -3.23 -12.45
N ILE A 68 -17.60 -3.53 -13.75
CA ILE A 68 -17.51 -4.91 -14.26
C ILE A 68 -16.08 -5.42 -14.08
N GLU A 69 -15.09 -4.64 -14.49
CA GLU A 69 -13.68 -4.97 -14.29
C GLU A 69 -13.35 -5.06 -12.79
N LEU A 70 -13.83 -4.11 -11.99
CA LEU A 70 -13.64 -4.08 -10.54
C LEU A 70 -14.15 -5.35 -9.84
N SER A 71 -15.24 -5.94 -10.33
CA SER A 71 -15.82 -7.18 -9.79
C SER A 71 -14.92 -8.40 -9.95
N SER A 72 -13.95 -8.35 -10.87
CA SER A 72 -12.95 -9.40 -11.09
C SER A 72 -11.73 -9.26 -10.20
N PHE A 73 -11.61 -8.16 -9.45
CA PHE A 73 -10.44 -7.93 -8.61
C PHE A 73 -10.47 -8.83 -7.37
N PRO A 74 -9.30 -9.22 -6.85
CA PRO A 74 -9.22 -9.94 -5.59
C PRO A 74 -9.97 -9.22 -4.46
N THR A 75 -10.66 -10.00 -3.63
CA THR A 75 -11.34 -9.58 -2.40
C THR A 75 -10.91 -10.48 -1.23
N ASP A 76 -11.34 -10.13 -0.01
CA ASP A 76 -11.12 -10.89 1.24
C ASP A 76 -9.65 -11.00 1.66
N LEU A 77 -8.77 -10.14 1.14
CA LEU A 77 -7.35 -10.12 1.50
C LEU A 77 -7.18 -9.67 2.95
N ALA A 78 -7.88 -8.60 3.33
CA ALA A 78 -7.89 -8.04 4.66
C ALA A 78 -8.53 -9.00 5.67
N LYS A 79 -9.63 -9.65 5.28
CA LYS A 79 -10.28 -10.69 6.10
C LYS A 79 -9.34 -11.86 6.37
N LYS A 80 -8.70 -12.41 5.34
CA LYS A 80 -7.72 -13.49 5.50
C LYS A 80 -6.53 -13.09 6.36
N ALA A 81 -6.05 -11.85 6.23
CA ALA A 81 -4.98 -11.32 7.08
C ALA A 81 -5.42 -11.18 8.55
N ALA A 82 -6.67 -10.76 8.80
CA ALA A 82 -7.26 -10.71 10.14
C ALA A 82 -7.41 -12.11 10.77
N GLU A 83 -7.69 -13.13 9.95
CA GLU A 83 -7.76 -14.54 10.33
C GLU A 83 -6.37 -15.19 10.51
N GLY A 84 -5.27 -14.42 10.38
CA GLY A 84 -3.90 -14.90 10.53
C GLY A 84 -3.32 -15.60 9.30
N ASN A 85 -4.02 -15.58 8.16
CA ASN A 85 -3.65 -16.24 6.91
C ASN A 85 -3.44 -15.23 5.76
N PRO A 86 -2.53 -14.25 5.88
CA PRO A 86 -2.34 -13.24 4.84
C PRO A 86 -1.85 -13.90 3.55
N ASN A 87 -2.62 -13.76 2.46
CA ASN A 87 -2.22 -14.19 1.12
C ASN A 87 -2.43 -13.06 0.12
N ILE A 88 -1.35 -12.65 -0.54
CA ILE A 88 -1.30 -11.56 -1.52
C ILE A 88 -0.96 -12.02 -2.94
N GLU A 89 -0.88 -13.33 -3.21
CA GLU A 89 -0.49 -13.88 -4.52
C GLU A 89 -1.39 -13.36 -5.65
N SER A 90 -2.68 -13.22 -5.36
CA SER A 90 -3.69 -12.71 -6.31
C SER A 90 -3.42 -11.28 -6.76
N LEU A 91 -2.67 -10.48 -5.98
CA LEU A 91 -2.24 -9.14 -6.38
C LEU A 91 -1.15 -9.14 -7.46
N GLY A 92 -0.56 -10.31 -7.77
CA GLY A 92 0.32 -10.50 -8.92
C GLY A 92 -0.40 -10.58 -10.27
N ASN A 93 -1.74 -10.67 -10.28
CA ASN A 93 -2.52 -10.79 -11.51
C ASN A 93 -2.44 -9.49 -12.33
N ALA A 94 -2.05 -9.60 -13.60
CA ALA A 94 -1.95 -8.45 -14.50
C ALA A 94 -3.30 -7.75 -14.76
N ASN A 95 -4.42 -8.43 -14.56
CA ASN A 95 -5.77 -7.88 -14.76
C ASN A 95 -6.14 -6.78 -13.77
N ILE A 96 -5.41 -6.62 -12.66
CA ILE A 96 -5.67 -5.49 -11.75
C ILE A 96 -4.96 -4.21 -12.20
N ARG A 97 -4.07 -4.30 -13.19
CA ARG A 97 -3.22 -3.17 -13.63
C ARG A 97 -3.93 -2.32 -14.66
N HIS A 98 -4.62 -1.30 -14.18
CA HIS A 98 -5.28 -0.27 -14.96
C HIS A 98 -4.71 1.10 -14.62
N GLU A 99 -4.94 2.09 -15.49
CA GLU A 99 -4.54 3.46 -15.20
C GLU A 99 -5.10 3.96 -13.86
N TRP A 100 -6.38 3.68 -13.60
CA TRP A 100 -7.08 4.07 -12.38
C TRP A 100 -6.60 3.30 -11.13
N THR A 101 -6.00 2.11 -11.26
CA THR A 101 -5.36 1.45 -10.11
C THR A 101 -3.91 1.89 -9.92
N VAL A 102 -3.14 2.07 -11.00
CA VAL A 102 -1.73 2.46 -10.93
C VAL A 102 -1.56 3.89 -10.41
N LYS A 103 -2.35 4.85 -10.91
CA LYS A 103 -2.27 6.26 -10.49
C LYS A 103 -2.64 6.42 -9.02
N VAL A 104 -3.73 5.79 -8.59
CA VAL A 104 -4.15 5.79 -7.18
C VAL A 104 -3.10 5.12 -6.30
N GLY A 105 -2.51 4.01 -6.75
CA GLY A 105 -1.51 3.27 -5.99
C GLY A 105 -0.25 4.09 -5.76
N LYS A 106 0.16 4.85 -6.78
CA LYS A 106 1.26 5.81 -6.65
C LYS A 106 0.92 6.91 -5.64
N LYS A 107 -0.30 7.45 -5.62
CA LYS A 107 -0.73 8.45 -4.63
C LYS A 107 -0.73 7.89 -3.21
N LEU A 108 -1.28 6.70 -3.02
CA LEU A 108 -1.26 5.98 -1.75
C LEU A 108 0.17 5.77 -1.26
N PHE A 109 1.05 5.31 -2.15
CA PHE A 109 2.47 5.13 -1.84
C PHE A 109 3.13 6.42 -1.36
N LEU A 110 2.92 7.53 -2.06
CA LEU A 110 3.47 8.83 -1.67
C LEU A 110 2.93 9.28 -0.31
N LYS A 111 1.62 9.12 -0.06
CA LYS A 111 1.00 9.53 1.21
C LYS A 111 1.40 8.64 2.39
N PHE A 112 1.51 7.32 2.21
CA PHE A 112 2.10 6.46 3.22
C PHE A 112 3.58 6.79 3.43
N GLY A 113 4.33 7.04 2.37
CA GLY A 113 5.72 7.49 2.43
C GLY A 113 5.87 8.73 3.31
N GLU A 114 5.08 9.78 3.09
CA GLU A 114 5.07 10.97 3.94
C GLU A 114 4.90 10.63 5.44
N LYS A 115 4.05 9.64 5.78
CA LYS A 115 3.84 9.21 7.18
C LYS A 115 5.01 8.43 7.77
N PHE A 116 5.74 7.68 6.95
CA PHE A 116 6.83 6.82 7.40
C PHE A 116 8.23 7.39 7.16
N LYS A 117 8.36 8.57 6.53
CA LYS A 117 9.66 9.15 6.16
C LYS A 117 10.60 9.28 7.36
N SER A 118 10.14 9.83 8.49
CA SER A 118 10.97 10.00 9.68
C SER A 118 11.44 8.67 10.28
N VAL A 119 10.62 7.64 10.24
CA VAL A 119 10.95 6.32 10.80
C VAL A 119 11.90 5.54 9.89
N ILE A 120 11.73 5.70 8.57
CA ILE A 120 12.51 4.97 7.57
C ILE A 120 13.87 5.63 7.32
N CYS A 121 13.88 6.97 7.24
CA CYS A 121 15.04 7.77 6.87
C CYS A 121 15.71 8.47 8.07
N GLY A 122 15.08 8.44 9.24
CA GLY A 122 15.62 9.06 10.44
C GLY A 122 16.76 8.25 11.06
N LYS A 123 17.26 8.78 12.18
CA LYS A 123 18.32 8.15 12.95
C LYS A 123 17.91 6.76 13.41
N ASP A 124 18.82 5.80 13.31
CA ASP A 124 18.64 4.37 13.58
C ASP A 124 17.60 3.70 12.68
N GLY A 125 17.10 4.39 11.64
CA GLY A 125 16.14 3.87 10.67
C GLY A 125 16.77 2.93 9.64
N PRO A 126 15.97 2.13 8.92
CA PRO A 126 16.44 1.22 7.87
C PRO A 126 17.39 1.84 6.85
N HIS A 127 17.23 3.12 6.50
CA HIS A 127 18.13 3.81 5.57
C HIS A 127 19.54 3.98 6.15
N GLU A 128 19.66 4.57 7.35
CA GLU A 128 20.96 4.78 7.99
C GLU A 128 21.64 3.43 8.32
N GLN A 129 20.87 2.44 8.77
CA GLN A 129 21.41 1.10 9.00
C GLN A 129 21.97 0.46 7.73
N LEU A 130 21.37 0.72 6.56
CA LEU A 130 21.90 0.28 5.28
C LEU A 130 23.18 1.04 4.91
N GLU A 131 23.22 2.36 5.08
CA GLU A 131 24.42 3.19 4.80
C GLU A 131 25.61 2.80 5.68
N ASN A 132 25.35 2.49 6.95
CA ASN A 132 26.33 2.05 7.93
C ASN A 132 26.66 0.55 7.84
N LYS A 133 26.14 -0.17 6.83
CA LYS A 133 26.36 -1.60 6.59
C LYS A 133 25.90 -2.52 7.73
N LEU A 134 24.96 -2.06 8.55
CA LEU A 134 24.28 -2.84 9.58
C LEU A 134 23.14 -3.70 8.97
N LEU A 135 22.56 -3.24 7.86
CA LEU A 135 21.65 -4.00 7.01
C LEU A 135 22.25 -4.24 5.64
N ASN A 136 21.74 -5.28 4.96
CA ASN A 136 22.05 -5.55 3.56
C ASN A 136 20.78 -5.47 2.70
N GLN A 137 20.96 -5.45 1.37
CA GLN A 137 19.85 -5.31 0.42
C GLN A 137 18.80 -6.43 0.54
N ALA A 138 19.20 -7.63 0.96
CA ALA A 138 18.28 -8.76 1.11
C ALA A 138 17.38 -8.63 2.36
N THR A 139 17.88 -8.02 3.42
CA THR A 139 17.19 -7.85 4.71
C THR A 139 16.43 -6.53 4.82
N LEU A 140 16.74 -5.56 3.95
CA LEU A 140 16.12 -4.24 3.92
C LEU A 140 14.58 -4.24 3.87
N PRO A 141 13.91 -5.05 3.01
CA PRO A 141 12.45 -5.07 2.99
C PRO A 141 11.84 -5.44 4.35
N ALA A 142 12.42 -6.44 5.03
CA ALA A 142 11.93 -6.90 6.33
C ALA A 142 12.13 -5.83 7.41
N ALA A 143 13.26 -5.11 7.39
CA ALA A 143 13.51 -4.00 8.31
C ALA A 143 12.50 -2.86 8.12
N ILE A 144 12.17 -2.50 6.87
CA ILE A 144 11.16 -1.48 6.57
C ILE A 144 9.77 -1.94 7.05
N VAL A 145 9.40 -3.19 6.80
CA VAL A 145 8.12 -3.76 7.27
C VAL A 145 8.02 -3.65 8.79
N SER A 146 9.05 -4.08 9.52
CA SER A 146 9.10 -4.01 10.98
C SER A 146 8.96 -2.56 11.48
N ALA A 147 9.66 -1.63 10.84
CA ALA A 147 9.61 -0.21 11.18
C ALA A 147 8.20 0.40 11.00
N ILE A 148 7.53 0.09 9.87
CA ILE A 148 6.16 0.50 9.58
C ILE A 148 5.18 -0.04 10.62
N LEU A 149 5.25 -1.35 10.90
CA LEU A 149 4.34 -2.03 11.83
C LEU A 149 4.54 -1.60 13.28
N THR A 150 5.75 -1.19 13.66
CA THR A 150 6.03 -0.72 15.03
C THR A 150 5.57 0.72 15.25
N ASN A 151 5.61 1.57 14.21
CA ASN A 151 5.44 3.02 14.38
C ASN A 151 4.13 3.59 13.84
N GLY A 152 3.47 2.95 12.87
CA GLY A 152 2.23 3.49 12.31
C GLY A 152 1.03 2.56 12.37
N PHE A 153 1.24 1.29 12.68
CA PHE A 153 0.19 0.29 12.83
C PHE A 153 0.46 -0.54 14.09
N SER A 154 -0.32 -1.59 14.32
CA SER A 154 0.06 -2.63 15.26
C SER A 154 0.88 -3.72 14.56
N THR A 155 1.61 -4.53 15.34
CA THR A 155 2.25 -5.75 14.84
C THR A 155 1.25 -6.89 14.57
N ALA A 156 -0.04 -6.57 14.37
CA ALA A 156 -1.03 -7.54 13.98
C ALA A 156 -0.80 -8.00 12.54
N THR A 157 -0.98 -9.31 12.31
CA THR A 157 -0.89 -9.94 10.98
C THR A 157 -1.75 -9.24 9.93
N PHE A 158 -2.84 -8.60 10.34
CA PHE A 158 -3.71 -7.79 9.51
C PHE A 158 -2.97 -6.74 8.67
N TRP A 159 -1.99 -6.04 9.26
CA TRP A 159 -1.28 -4.93 8.59
C TRP A 159 -0.09 -5.37 7.74
N TYR A 160 0.32 -6.64 7.86
CA TYR A 160 1.53 -7.16 7.21
C TYR A 160 1.48 -7.01 5.69
N PRO A 161 0.38 -7.36 4.98
CA PRO A 161 0.27 -7.15 3.55
C PRO A 161 0.57 -5.71 3.11
N LEU A 162 0.04 -4.72 3.84
CA LEU A 162 0.20 -3.31 3.51
C LEU A 162 1.65 -2.87 3.72
N ALA A 163 2.24 -3.22 4.86
CA ALA A 163 3.63 -2.90 5.18
C ALA A 163 4.60 -3.52 4.16
N VAL A 164 4.36 -4.77 3.74
CA VAL A 164 5.14 -5.46 2.71
C VAL A 164 5.08 -4.70 1.38
N TYR A 165 3.90 -4.27 0.95
CA TYR A 165 3.74 -3.52 -0.29
C TYR A 165 4.50 -2.18 -0.28
N ILE A 166 4.39 -1.42 0.81
CA ILE A 166 5.11 -0.15 0.96
C ILE A 166 6.62 -0.40 0.95
N ALA A 167 7.12 -1.41 1.66
CA ALA A 167 8.54 -1.77 1.68
C ALA A 167 9.07 -2.16 0.30
N LEU A 168 8.34 -3.01 -0.43
CA LEU A 168 8.70 -3.40 -1.80
C LEU A 168 8.75 -2.19 -2.74
N LEU A 169 7.77 -1.29 -2.63
CA LEU A 169 7.75 -0.06 -3.42
C LEU A 169 8.96 0.82 -3.12
N LEU A 170 9.28 1.08 -1.84
CA LEU A 170 10.46 1.86 -1.44
C LEU A 170 11.76 1.29 -2.00
N VAL A 171 11.94 -0.03 -1.89
CA VAL A 171 13.12 -0.73 -2.41
C VAL A 171 13.19 -0.60 -3.94
N LYS A 172 12.06 -0.69 -4.64
CA LYS A 172 12.00 -0.60 -6.10
C LYS A 172 12.14 0.82 -6.65
N THR A 173 11.62 1.82 -5.95
CA THR A 173 11.76 3.24 -6.34
C THR A 173 13.12 3.83 -5.97
N GLY A 174 13.84 3.15 -5.06
CA GLY A 174 15.15 3.58 -4.57
C GLY A 174 15.01 4.28 -3.22
N LEU A 175 15.49 3.61 -2.17
CA LEU A 175 15.38 4.13 -0.80
C LEU A 175 16.15 5.45 -0.61
N LYS A 176 17.33 5.56 -1.23
CA LYS A 176 18.14 6.79 -1.19
C LYS A 176 17.37 7.99 -1.74
N THR A 177 16.81 7.86 -2.96
CA THR A 177 15.99 8.90 -3.58
C THR A 177 14.78 9.30 -2.75
N TYR A 178 14.23 8.35 -1.98
CA TYR A 178 13.11 8.61 -1.07
C TYR A 178 13.53 9.38 0.20
N CYS A 179 14.76 9.15 0.68
CA CYS A 179 15.29 9.77 1.90
C CYS A 179 15.98 11.12 1.68
N GLU A 180 16.38 11.43 0.45
CA GLU A 180 16.78 12.79 0.02
C GLU A 180 15.57 13.76 -0.02
#